data_AF-A0A257SZC4-F1
#
_entry.id   AF-A0A257SZC4-F1
#
_cell.length_a   1.000
_cell.length_b   1.000
_cell.length_c   1.000
_cell.angle_alpha   90.00
_cell.angle_beta   90.00
_cell.angle_gamma   90.00
#
_symmetry.space_group_name_H-M   'P 1'
#
loop_
_entity.id
_entity.type
_entity.pdbx_description
1 polymer ?
#
loop_
_entity_poly.entity_id
_entity_poly.type
_entity_poly.pdbx_seq_one_letter_code
_entity_poly.pdbx_strand_id
1 'polypeptide(L)'
;EKADCIVWAPDDFQPPQSDVREWFTAWWRRGSDRTLIYIGRDYDATPAYWNEVKGMTPPDEQAEISRRLANDQNRFLTARAAMPEDEDCDWFVSRGKRQPRVVKTLEGAADWVSDVDAGQLQIELNGRLVPPLDAEVLLESKGDALVSRQEMSNDGELLLVVNGSFLLNFPLVNHEHRKLAARLLEEIGPDPREVVFLESGAGGPPVWEQEPTARSRTGLDVLAVWPLSVIFLQLGALGLIFCYSRLPIFGRPRPLAAAGLADFGRHIAALASLLERTRDRKYAAQRVAHYQQVVRREPGRYTARGGR
;
A
#
# COMPACT_ATOMS: atom_id res chain seq x y z
N GLU A 1 2.23 -28.52 -3.40
CA GLU A 1 2.61 -29.93 -3.59
C GLU A 1 3.43 -30.21 -4.84
N LYS A 2 3.27 -29.42 -5.92
CA LYS A 2 4.00 -29.63 -7.18
C LYS A 2 5.42 -29.02 -7.20
N ALA A 3 5.68 -28.01 -6.37
CA ALA A 3 7.00 -27.38 -6.28
C ALA A 3 8.10 -28.38 -5.93
N ASP A 4 9.22 -28.26 -6.64
CA ASP A 4 10.47 -28.97 -6.39
C ASP A 4 11.37 -28.15 -5.45
N CYS A 5 11.27 -26.81 -5.54
CA CYS A 5 11.99 -25.89 -4.68
C CYS A 5 11.03 -24.84 -4.08
N ILE A 6 11.13 -24.62 -2.78
CA ILE A 6 10.39 -23.55 -2.08
C ILE A 6 11.41 -22.59 -1.49
N VAL A 7 11.31 -21.31 -1.85
CA VAL A 7 12.07 -20.22 -1.21
C VAL A 7 11.15 -19.53 -0.23
N TRP A 8 11.44 -19.65 1.05
CA TRP A 8 10.60 -19.14 2.14
C TRP A 8 11.33 -18.05 2.93
N ALA A 9 10.78 -16.84 2.91
CA ALA A 9 11.23 -15.71 3.71
C ALA A 9 10.09 -15.26 4.64
N PRO A 10 9.95 -15.83 5.85
CA PRO A 10 8.92 -15.42 6.80
C PRO A 10 9.17 -14.00 7.32
N ASP A 11 8.12 -13.19 7.43
CA ASP A 11 8.08 -11.95 8.20
C ASP A 11 7.78 -12.24 9.69
N ASP A 12 8.59 -13.12 10.29
CA ASP A 12 8.51 -13.50 11.70
C ASP A 12 9.90 -13.69 12.32
N PHE A 13 10.10 -13.16 13.52
CA PHE A 13 11.32 -13.34 14.31
C PHE A 13 11.29 -14.62 15.16
N GLN A 14 10.11 -15.24 15.31
CA GLN A 14 9.99 -16.56 15.92
C GLN A 14 10.39 -17.66 14.93
N PRO A 15 10.92 -18.79 15.42
CA PRO A 15 11.06 -19.98 14.61
C PRO A 15 9.71 -20.47 14.04
N PRO A 16 9.73 -21.24 12.93
CA PRO A 16 8.53 -21.87 12.37
C PRO A 16 7.73 -22.69 13.39
N GLN A 17 6.41 -22.53 13.38
CA GLN A 17 5.51 -23.33 14.21
C GLN A 17 5.59 -24.82 13.83
N SER A 18 5.23 -25.69 14.76
CA SER A 18 5.35 -27.14 14.59
C SER A 18 4.49 -27.67 13.44
N ASP A 19 3.29 -27.12 13.24
CA ASP A 19 2.38 -27.49 12.15
C ASP A 19 2.98 -27.19 10.75
N VAL A 20 3.65 -26.04 10.61
CA VAL A 20 4.37 -25.68 9.39
C VAL A 20 5.54 -26.64 9.15
N ARG A 21 6.33 -26.95 10.19
CA ARG A 21 7.44 -27.90 10.10
C ARG A 21 6.97 -29.32 9.76
N GLU A 22 5.85 -29.75 10.34
CA GLU A 22 5.20 -31.02 10.02
C GLU A 22 4.71 -31.06 8.57
N TRP A 23 4.16 -29.95 8.05
CA TRP A 23 3.76 -29.85 6.66
C TRP A 23 4.96 -30.01 5.71
N PHE A 24 6.08 -29.33 5.98
CA PHE A 24 7.30 -29.49 5.17
C PHE A 24 7.87 -30.90 5.29
N THR A 25 7.83 -31.51 6.47
CA THR A 25 8.18 -32.93 6.68
C THR A 25 7.34 -33.85 5.81
N ALA A 26 6.01 -33.63 5.75
CA ALA A 26 5.13 -34.37 4.87
C ALA A 26 5.35 -34.04 3.38
N TRP A 27 5.77 -32.82 3.04
CA TRP A 27 6.13 -32.43 1.69
C TRP A 27 7.39 -33.17 1.22
N TRP A 28 8.46 -33.22 2.01
CA TRP A 28 9.65 -34.02 1.69
C TRP A 28 9.31 -35.50 1.56
N ARG A 29 8.57 -36.09 2.51
CA ARG A 29 8.20 -37.52 2.46
C ARG A 29 7.35 -37.93 1.23
N ARG A 30 6.66 -36.98 0.59
CA ARG A 30 5.79 -37.24 -0.58
C ARG A 30 6.49 -37.07 -1.92
N GLY A 31 7.69 -36.50 -1.95
CA GLY A 31 8.50 -36.35 -3.16
C GLY A 31 9.92 -36.87 -2.94
N SER A 32 10.77 -36.74 -3.96
CA SER A 32 12.22 -36.87 -3.83
C SER A 32 12.88 -35.57 -4.27
N ASP A 33 14.13 -35.35 -3.87
CA ASP A 33 14.99 -34.26 -4.38
C ASP A 33 14.40 -32.85 -4.19
N ARG A 34 13.61 -32.66 -3.11
CA ARG A 34 12.91 -31.41 -2.80
C ARG A 34 13.75 -30.49 -1.93
N THR A 35 13.89 -29.23 -2.34
CA THR A 35 14.73 -28.25 -1.61
C THR A 35 13.89 -27.14 -0.99
N LEU A 36 14.02 -26.94 0.33
CA LEU A 36 13.53 -25.74 1.01
C LEU A 36 14.70 -24.78 1.25
N ILE A 37 14.58 -23.54 0.79
CA ILE A 37 15.47 -22.45 1.19
C ILE A 37 14.73 -21.63 2.24
N TYR A 38 15.17 -21.72 3.50
CA TYR A 38 14.63 -20.92 4.59
C TYR A 38 15.52 -19.71 4.84
N ILE A 39 14.97 -18.51 4.76
CA ILE A 39 15.70 -17.26 4.95
C ILE A 39 15.26 -16.62 6.26
N GLY A 40 16.19 -16.50 7.21
CA GLY A 40 15.91 -15.85 8.49
C GLY A 40 15.43 -14.40 8.36
N ARG A 41 14.54 -13.98 9.26
CA ARG A 41 13.95 -12.63 9.22
C ARG A 41 14.89 -11.52 9.69
N ASP A 42 16.00 -11.85 10.37
CA ASP A 42 16.77 -10.92 11.20
C ASP A 42 17.68 -9.92 10.42
N TYR A 43 17.09 -9.28 9.40
CA TYR A 43 17.61 -8.17 8.61
C TYR A 43 16.44 -7.40 7.95
N ASP A 44 16.54 -6.08 7.84
CA ASP A 44 15.60 -5.25 7.07
C ASP A 44 16.40 -4.31 6.17
N ALA A 45 16.13 -4.37 4.87
CA ALA A 45 16.82 -3.58 3.87
C ALA A 45 16.38 -2.11 3.85
N THR A 46 15.21 -1.79 4.42
CA THR A 46 14.58 -0.47 4.33
C THR A 46 15.38 0.61 5.07
N PRO A 47 15.83 0.40 6.33
CA PRO A 47 16.73 1.33 6.99
C PRO A 47 18.05 1.55 6.23
N ALA A 48 18.65 0.48 5.68
CA ALA A 48 19.88 0.57 4.91
C ALA A 48 19.68 1.42 3.64
N TYR A 49 18.57 1.21 2.92
CA TYR A 49 18.19 2.01 1.76
C TYR A 49 18.05 3.50 2.11
N TRP A 50 17.30 3.84 3.15
CA TRP A 50 17.13 5.24 3.54
C TRP A 50 18.44 5.91 3.93
N ASN A 51 19.33 5.16 4.60
CA ASN A 51 20.63 5.68 4.97
C ASN A 51 21.50 6.01 3.76
N GLU A 52 21.47 5.17 2.72
CA GLU A 52 22.18 5.43 1.45
C GLU A 52 21.58 6.62 0.70
N VAL A 53 20.25 6.62 0.50
CA VAL A 53 19.55 7.69 -0.22
C VAL A 53 19.75 9.04 0.46
N LYS A 54 19.73 9.10 1.80
CA LYS A 54 19.97 10.34 2.56
C LYS A 54 21.25 11.07 2.14
N GLY A 55 22.32 10.34 1.81
CA GLY A 55 23.58 10.92 1.36
C GLY A 55 23.52 11.56 -0.03
N MET A 56 22.53 11.18 -0.84
CA MET A 56 22.33 11.65 -2.21
C MET A 56 21.23 12.72 -2.30
N THR A 57 20.50 12.98 -1.22
CA THR A 57 19.32 13.85 -1.22
C THR A 57 19.66 15.31 -0.87
N PRO A 58 19.02 16.29 -1.55
CA PRO A 58 19.09 17.71 -1.20
C PRO A 58 18.73 18.03 0.26
N PRO A 59 19.33 19.07 0.88
CA PRO A 59 19.17 19.36 2.31
C PRO A 59 17.72 19.58 2.77
N ASP A 60 16.84 20.08 1.90
CA ASP A 60 15.42 20.35 2.17
C ASP A 60 14.58 19.07 2.32
N GLU A 61 15.00 17.96 1.69
CA GLU A 61 14.33 16.66 1.79
C GLU A 61 14.97 15.73 2.84
N GLN A 62 16.19 16.04 3.31
CA GLN A 62 16.90 15.20 4.30
C GLN A 62 16.17 15.05 5.63
N ALA A 63 15.38 16.05 6.03
CA ALA A 63 14.58 15.99 7.26
C ALA A 63 13.50 14.89 7.16
N GLU A 64 12.84 14.78 6.01
CA GLU A 64 11.82 13.76 5.76
C GLU A 64 12.43 12.35 5.69
N ILE A 65 13.57 12.22 5.00
CA ILE A 65 14.27 10.92 4.94
C ILE A 65 14.75 10.49 6.32
N SER A 66 15.29 11.41 7.12
CA SER A 66 15.71 11.11 8.49
C SER A 66 14.54 10.65 9.35
N ARG A 67 13.35 11.25 9.17
CA ARG A 67 12.12 10.83 9.83
C ARG A 67 11.71 9.40 9.42
N ARG A 68 11.75 9.09 8.12
CA ARG A 68 11.42 7.74 7.61
C ARG A 68 12.40 6.69 8.11
N LEU A 69 13.71 6.97 8.03
CA LEU A 69 14.75 6.11 8.58
C LEU A 69 14.50 5.81 10.06
N ALA A 70 14.24 6.82 10.88
CA ALA A 70 13.98 6.64 12.31
C ALA A 70 12.71 5.79 12.55
N ASN A 71 11.64 6.01 11.78
CA ASN A 71 10.41 5.24 11.90
C ASN A 71 10.60 3.77 11.52
N ASP A 72 11.23 3.49 10.38
CA ASP A 72 11.44 2.12 9.89
C ASP A 72 12.44 1.37 10.79
N GLN A 73 13.49 2.05 11.26
CA GLN A 73 14.45 1.48 12.21
C GLN A 73 13.78 1.15 13.54
N ASN A 74 12.95 2.05 14.09
CA ASN A 74 12.21 1.79 15.31
C ASN A 74 11.19 0.64 15.14
N ARG A 75 10.51 0.56 14.00
CA ARG A 75 9.60 -0.55 13.69
C ARG A 75 10.34 -1.88 13.67
N PHE A 76 11.47 -1.96 12.98
CA PHE A 76 12.31 -3.15 12.93
C PHE A 76 12.78 -3.56 14.32
N LEU A 77 13.37 -2.64 15.09
CA LEU A 77 13.86 -2.92 16.44
C LEU A 77 12.75 -3.37 17.40
N THR A 78 11.55 -2.78 17.28
CA THR A 78 10.39 -3.16 18.09
C THR A 78 9.92 -4.57 17.75
N ALA A 79 9.81 -4.91 16.46
CA ALA A 79 9.41 -6.25 16.02
C ALA A 79 10.48 -7.29 16.40
N ARG A 80 11.76 -6.96 16.21
CA ARG A 80 12.90 -7.81 16.57
C ARG A 80 12.99 -8.10 18.07
N ALA A 81 12.42 -7.25 18.93
CA ALA A 81 12.37 -7.52 20.37
C ALA A 81 11.58 -8.79 20.72
N ALA A 82 10.75 -9.30 19.79
CA ALA A 82 10.09 -10.59 19.93
C ALA A 82 11.06 -11.77 19.74
N MET A 83 12.20 -11.61 19.06
CA MET A 83 13.13 -12.69 18.77
C MET A 83 13.57 -13.41 20.05
N PRO A 84 13.48 -14.75 20.11
CA PRO A 84 13.83 -15.49 21.32
C PRO A 84 15.32 -15.38 21.64
N GLU A 85 15.67 -15.51 22.92
CA GLU A 85 17.06 -15.52 23.37
C GLU A 85 17.80 -16.76 22.90
N ASP A 86 17.20 -17.92 23.13
CA ASP A 86 17.59 -19.24 22.66
C ASP A 86 16.30 -20.07 22.52
N GLU A 87 15.98 -20.51 21.29
CA GLU A 87 14.85 -21.40 21.02
C GLU A 87 15.21 -22.38 19.91
N ASP A 88 14.94 -23.66 20.14
CA ASP A 88 15.24 -24.77 19.22
C ASP A 88 13.95 -25.21 18.50
N CYS A 89 14.02 -25.28 17.17
CA CYS A 89 12.91 -25.71 16.31
C CYS A 89 13.25 -26.91 15.44
N ASP A 90 14.20 -27.75 15.85
CA ASP A 90 14.74 -28.92 15.14
C ASP A 90 15.56 -28.57 13.88
N TRP A 91 15.17 -27.53 13.14
CA TRP A 91 15.91 -27.03 11.98
C TRP A 91 17.11 -26.17 12.38
N PHE A 92 17.00 -25.45 13.51
CA PHE A 92 18.05 -24.58 14.03
C PHE A 92 17.72 -24.12 15.45
N VAL A 93 18.73 -23.60 16.14
CA VAL A 93 18.57 -22.81 17.36
C VAL A 93 18.64 -21.32 17.02
N SER A 94 17.56 -20.59 17.26
CA SER A 94 17.50 -19.14 17.12
C SER A 94 18.14 -18.46 18.33
N ARG A 95 19.10 -17.56 18.09
CA ARG A 95 19.83 -16.82 19.14
C ARG A 95 19.72 -15.31 18.93
N GLY A 96 18.74 -14.68 19.56
CA GLY A 96 18.41 -13.26 19.33
C GLY A 96 19.29 -12.24 20.08
N LYS A 97 19.91 -12.63 21.20
CA LYS A 97 20.68 -11.72 22.09
C LYS A 97 22.20 -11.65 21.82
N ARG A 98 22.63 -11.96 20.60
CA ARG A 98 24.04 -11.80 20.21
C ARG A 98 24.37 -10.34 19.92
N GLN A 99 25.65 -10.00 20.00
CA GLN A 99 26.11 -8.66 19.62
C GLN A 99 26.00 -8.50 18.08
N PRO A 100 25.35 -7.42 17.61
CA PRO A 100 25.31 -7.11 16.19
C PRO A 100 26.70 -6.92 15.62
N ARG A 101 26.95 -7.45 14.42
CA ARG A 101 28.19 -7.24 13.68
C ARG A 101 27.99 -7.30 12.17
N VAL A 102 28.89 -6.66 11.45
CA VAL A 102 29.03 -6.80 9.99
C VAL A 102 30.05 -7.91 9.69
N VAL A 103 29.75 -8.76 8.72
CA VAL A 103 30.68 -9.79 8.22
C VAL A 103 31.80 -9.12 7.44
N LYS A 104 33.04 -9.53 7.72
CA LYS A 104 34.27 -9.02 7.08
C LYS A 104 35.22 -10.10 6.61
N THR A 105 34.91 -11.35 6.93
CA THR A 105 35.68 -12.54 6.57
C THR A 105 34.70 -13.62 6.19
N LEU A 106 35.02 -14.39 5.17
CA LEU A 106 34.27 -15.57 4.75
C LEU A 106 35.15 -16.81 4.88
N GLU A 107 34.55 -17.88 5.35
CA GLU A 107 35.08 -19.22 5.53
C GLU A 107 34.01 -20.21 5.02
N GLY A 108 34.38 -21.44 4.68
CA GLY A 108 33.45 -22.46 4.17
C GLY A 108 33.93 -23.13 2.89
N ALA A 109 32.97 -23.63 2.10
CA ALA A 109 33.23 -24.34 0.85
C ALA A 109 33.97 -23.46 -0.18
N ALA A 110 34.92 -24.05 -0.91
CA ALA A 110 35.79 -23.31 -1.84
C ALA A 110 35.00 -22.55 -2.92
N ASP A 111 33.93 -23.15 -3.43
CA ASP A 111 33.09 -22.54 -4.46
C ASP A 111 32.36 -21.30 -3.92
N TRP A 112 31.99 -21.29 -2.64
CA TRP A 112 31.33 -20.16 -2.00
C TRP A 112 32.24 -18.95 -1.78
N VAL A 113 33.55 -19.15 -1.58
CA VAL A 113 34.48 -18.08 -1.17
C VAL A 113 35.44 -17.61 -2.26
N SER A 114 35.73 -18.46 -3.25
CA SER A 114 36.87 -18.27 -4.19
C SER A 114 36.81 -17.01 -5.06
N ASP A 115 35.63 -16.50 -5.40
CA ASP A 115 35.43 -15.31 -6.24
C ASP A 115 34.67 -14.20 -5.51
N VAL A 116 34.66 -14.21 -4.17
CA VAL A 116 33.91 -13.22 -3.37
C VAL A 116 34.85 -12.34 -2.55
N ASP A 117 34.78 -11.03 -2.76
CA ASP A 117 35.49 -10.05 -1.92
C ASP A 117 34.70 -9.78 -0.64
N ALA A 118 35.11 -10.46 0.44
CA ALA A 118 34.51 -10.31 1.76
C ALA A 118 34.56 -8.86 2.32
N GLY A 119 35.50 -8.03 1.86
CA GLY A 119 35.63 -6.63 2.30
C GLY A 119 34.52 -5.74 1.77
N GLN A 120 33.94 -6.09 0.62
CA GLN A 120 32.85 -5.36 -0.04
C GLN A 120 31.46 -5.85 0.37
N LEU A 121 31.38 -6.95 1.13
CA LEU A 121 30.11 -7.44 1.68
C LEU A 121 29.56 -6.50 2.76
N GLN A 122 28.23 -6.43 2.78
CA GLN A 122 27.44 -5.69 3.77
C GLN A 122 26.45 -6.61 4.47
N ILE A 123 26.87 -7.85 4.73
CA ILE A 123 26.10 -8.83 5.48
C ILE A 123 26.10 -8.43 6.95
N GLU A 124 24.91 -8.23 7.50
CA GLU A 124 24.68 -7.84 8.88
C GLU A 124 24.13 -9.01 9.68
N LEU A 125 24.73 -9.29 10.83
CA LEU A 125 24.28 -10.33 11.76
C LEU A 125 23.88 -9.71 13.08
N ASN A 126 22.57 -9.63 13.34
CA ASN A 126 22.06 -9.18 14.63
C ASN A 126 21.98 -10.37 15.61
N GLY A 127 21.22 -11.40 15.27
CA GLY A 127 21.13 -12.70 15.95
C GLY A 127 21.85 -13.80 15.16
N ARG A 128 21.68 -15.06 15.56
CA ARG A 128 22.22 -16.23 14.84
C ARG A 128 21.15 -17.29 14.68
N LEU A 129 21.17 -17.95 13.53
CA LEU A 129 20.50 -19.24 13.35
C LEU A 129 21.61 -20.28 13.38
N VAL A 130 21.64 -21.06 14.46
CA VAL A 130 22.69 -22.07 14.66
C VAL A 130 22.14 -23.40 14.15
N PRO A 131 22.69 -23.96 13.05
CA PRO A 131 22.22 -25.24 12.55
C PRO A 131 22.58 -26.38 13.53
N PRO A 132 21.92 -27.55 13.41
CA PRO A 132 22.27 -28.73 14.19
C PRO A 132 23.67 -29.25 13.82
N LEU A 133 24.25 -30.08 14.69
CA LEU A 133 25.66 -30.50 14.58
C LEU A 133 25.97 -31.37 13.34
N ASP A 134 24.96 -32.03 12.80
CA ASP A 134 25.01 -32.87 11.62
C ASP A 134 24.77 -32.10 10.32
N ALA A 135 24.45 -30.79 10.40
CA ALA A 135 24.34 -29.94 9.22
C ALA A 135 25.71 -29.64 8.61
N GLU A 136 25.75 -29.59 7.27
CA GLU A 136 26.91 -29.12 6.52
C GLU A 136 26.91 -27.58 6.47
N VAL A 137 27.97 -26.94 6.94
CA VAL A 137 28.11 -25.48 6.86
C VAL A 137 28.80 -25.11 5.55
N LEU A 138 28.05 -24.51 4.62
CA LEU A 138 28.54 -24.15 3.29
C LEU A 138 29.27 -22.80 3.29
N LEU A 139 28.75 -21.85 4.06
CA LEU A 139 29.31 -20.51 4.20
C LEU A 139 29.24 -20.08 5.67
N GLU A 140 30.35 -19.61 6.21
CA GLU A 140 30.44 -19.10 7.57
C GLU A 140 31.35 -17.87 7.67
N SER A 141 31.33 -17.25 8.85
CA SER A 141 32.25 -16.17 9.20
C SER A 141 32.58 -16.26 10.68
N LYS A 142 33.84 -16.55 11.04
CA LYS A 142 34.27 -16.61 12.45
C LYS A 142 33.42 -17.56 13.30
N GLY A 143 33.05 -18.70 12.74
CA GLY A 143 32.20 -19.72 13.37
C GLY A 143 30.71 -19.39 13.47
N ASP A 144 30.25 -18.29 12.88
CA ASP A 144 28.82 -18.04 12.68
C ASP A 144 28.41 -18.55 11.29
N ALA A 145 27.53 -19.55 11.21
CA ALA A 145 26.99 -20.04 9.95
C ALA A 145 26.15 -18.96 9.26
N LEU A 146 26.42 -18.73 7.97
CA LEU A 146 25.66 -17.83 7.09
C LEU A 146 24.72 -18.63 6.19
N VAL A 147 25.21 -19.77 5.67
CA VAL A 147 24.45 -20.75 4.90
C VAL A 147 24.84 -22.16 5.35
N SER A 148 23.86 -23.01 5.62
CA SER A 148 24.07 -24.42 5.95
C SER A 148 23.05 -25.31 5.25
N ARG A 149 23.43 -26.54 4.95
CA ARG A 149 22.61 -27.60 4.36
C ARG A 149 22.30 -28.66 5.41
N GLN A 150 21.06 -29.16 5.38
CA GLN A 150 20.63 -30.34 6.11
C GLN A 150 19.93 -31.31 5.16
N GLU A 151 20.29 -32.59 5.25
CA GLU A 151 19.56 -33.67 4.56
C GLU A 151 18.23 -33.94 5.26
N MET A 152 17.18 -34.12 4.46
CA MET A 152 15.81 -34.38 4.88
C MET A 152 15.34 -35.73 4.33
N SER A 153 14.08 -36.09 4.62
CA SER A 153 13.51 -37.35 4.10
C SER A 153 13.50 -37.39 2.56
N ASN A 154 13.76 -38.57 1.98
CA ASN A 154 13.75 -38.84 0.54
C ASN A 154 14.69 -37.94 -0.27
N ASP A 155 15.94 -37.80 0.18
CA ASP A 155 16.95 -36.98 -0.50
C ASP A 155 16.53 -35.49 -0.63
N GLY A 156 15.56 -35.07 0.19
CA GLY A 156 15.19 -33.68 0.33
C GLY A 156 16.27 -32.90 1.05
N GLU A 157 16.28 -31.59 0.88
CA GLU A 157 17.26 -30.71 1.50
C GLU A 157 16.60 -29.48 2.14
N LEU A 158 17.19 -29.02 3.24
CA LEU A 158 16.96 -27.70 3.80
C LEU A 158 18.25 -26.88 3.71
N LEU A 159 18.19 -25.80 2.94
CA LEU A 159 19.19 -24.75 2.93
C LEU A 159 18.75 -23.64 3.87
N LEU A 160 19.43 -23.52 5.00
CA LEU A 160 19.21 -22.50 6.01
C LEU A 160 20.11 -21.30 5.72
N VAL A 161 19.51 -20.14 5.48
CA VAL A 161 20.20 -18.86 5.28
C VAL A 161 19.94 -17.96 6.49
N VAL A 162 21.01 -17.44 7.09
CA VAL A 162 20.94 -16.70 8.36
C VAL A 162 19.97 -15.52 8.33
N ASN A 163 19.97 -14.75 7.24
CA ASN A 163 18.98 -13.71 6.96
C ASN A 163 19.05 -13.21 5.50
N GLY A 164 18.18 -12.26 5.16
CA GLY A 164 18.09 -11.66 3.82
C GLY A 164 19.18 -10.64 3.44
N SER A 165 20.23 -10.44 4.23
CA SER A 165 21.21 -9.35 4.02
C SER A 165 22.04 -9.43 2.73
N PHE A 166 21.99 -10.55 2.00
CA PHE A 166 22.54 -10.68 0.64
C PHE A 166 21.54 -11.20 -0.39
N LEU A 167 20.27 -11.38 -0.01
CA LEU A 167 19.21 -11.96 -0.86
C LEU A 167 18.03 -11.01 -1.12
N LEU A 168 17.86 -9.96 -0.30
CA LEU A 168 16.80 -8.97 -0.55
C LEU A 168 17.16 -8.03 -1.70
N ASN A 169 16.12 -7.47 -2.34
CA ASN A 169 16.24 -6.65 -3.55
C ASN A 169 17.29 -5.52 -3.45
N PHE A 170 17.30 -4.77 -2.35
CA PHE A 170 18.26 -3.68 -2.17
C PHE A 170 19.69 -4.20 -1.97
N PRO A 171 19.96 -5.14 -1.04
CA PRO A 171 21.29 -5.75 -0.95
C PRO A 171 21.82 -6.37 -2.24
N LEU A 172 20.96 -6.90 -3.12
CA LEU A 172 21.35 -7.47 -4.42
C LEU A 172 21.91 -6.43 -5.42
N VAL A 173 21.83 -5.13 -5.12
CA VAL A 173 22.54 -4.10 -5.90
C VAL A 173 24.06 -4.27 -5.76
N ASN A 174 24.54 -4.78 -4.63
CA ASN A 174 25.95 -5.10 -4.42
C ASN A 174 26.37 -6.31 -5.29
N HIS A 175 27.47 -6.18 -6.03
CA HIS A 175 27.96 -7.23 -6.92
C HIS A 175 28.36 -8.50 -6.18
N GLU A 176 29.02 -8.38 -5.03
CA GLU A 176 29.49 -9.53 -4.25
C GLU A 176 28.31 -10.30 -3.62
N HIS A 177 27.21 -9.62 -3.27
CA HIS A 177 25.98 -10.29 -2.85
C HIS A 177 25.36 -11.12 -3.98
N ARG A 178 25.40 -10.64 -5.23
CA ARG A 178 24.90 -11.42 -6.38
C ARG A 178 25.72 -12.67 -6.65
N LYS A 179 27.03 -12.64 -6.40
CA LYS A 179 27.87 -13.84 -6.50
C LYS A 179 27.45 -14.89 -5.47
N LEU A 180 27.25 -14.49 -4.22
CA LEU A 180 26.73 -15.40 -3.18
C LEU A 180 25.33 -15.93 -3.51
N ALA A 181 24.44 -15.09 -4.04
CA ALA A 181 23.12 -15.52 -4.50
C ALA A 181 23.22 -16.53 -5.66
N ALA A 182 24.19 -16.36 -6.58
CA ALA A 182 24.44 -17.32 -7.66
C ALA A 182 24.94 -18.67 -7.12
N ARG A 183 25.80 -18.68 -6.09
CA ARG A 183 26.22 -19.92 -5.42
C ARG A 183 25.05 -20.66 -4.78
N LEU A 184 24.13 -19.93 -4.14
CA LEU A 184 22.90 -20.54 -3.61
C LEU A 184 22.05 -21.18 -4.72
N LEU A 185 21.99 -20.60 -5.92
CA LEU A 185 21.29 -21.20 -7.06
C LEU A 185 21.97 -22.46 -7.56
N GLU A 186 23.31 -22.50 -7.56
CA GLU A 186 24.08 -23.70 -7.93
C GLU A 186 23.79 -24.89 -7.00
N GLU A 187 23.51 -24.64 -5.71
CA GLU A 187 23.14 -25.68 -4.74
C GLU A 187 21.76 -26.30 -5.01
N ILE A 188 20.85 -25.58 -5.68
CA ILE A 188 19.52 -26.11 -6.02
C ILE A 188 19.62 -27.15 -7.14
N GLY A 189 20.75 -27.21 -7.87
CA GLY A 189 20.96 -28.17 -8.95
C GLY A 189 20.31 -27.77 -10.29
N PRO A 190 20.45 -28.62 -11.34
CA PRO A 190 20.12 -28.25 -12.70
C PRO A 190 18.61 -28.24 -13.01
N ASP A 191 18.23 -27.37 -13.94
CA ASP A 191 16.88 -27.20 -14.48
C ASP A 191 16.36 -28.43 -15.27
N PRO A 192 15.02 -28.60 -15.36
CA PRO A 192 13.98 -27.71 -14.86
C PRO A 192 13.44 -28.10 -13.47
N ARG A 193 13.34 -27.11 -12.56
CA ARG A 193 12.64 -27.24 -11.26
C ARG A 193 11.48 -26.25 -11.15
N GLU A 194 10.35 -26.67 -10.59
CA GLU A 194 9.25 -25.78 -10.24
C GLU A 194 9.59 -25.04 -8.92
N VAL A 195 10.01 -23.78 -9.06
CA VAL A 195 10.38 -22.92 -7.92
C VAL A 195 9.20 -22.06 -7.49
N VAL A 196 8.87 -22.09 -6.20
CA VAL A 196 7.82 -21.26 -5.58
C VAL A 196 8.41 -20.36 -4.51
N PHE A 197 8.07 -19.07 -4.57
CA PHE A 197 8.35 -18.11 -3.51
C PHE A 197 7.19 -18.09 -2.52
N LEU A 198 7.50 -18.26 -1.25
CA LEU A 198 6.56 -18.28 -0.15
C LEU A 198 6.85 -17.10 0.77
N GLU A 199 5.90 -16.18 0.85
CA GLU A 199 5.90 -15.10 1.84
C GLU A 199 4.82 -15.38 2.88
N SER A 200 5.15 -15.21 4.14
CA SER A 200 4.21 -15.43 5.25
C SER A 200 4.45 -14.41 6.35
N GLY A 201 3.38 -14.06 7.09
CA GLY A 201 3.51 -13.27 8.32
C GLY A 201 3.90 -14.14 9.52
N ALA A 202 3.62 -13.60 10.71
CA ALA A 202 3.87 -14.29 11.98
C ALA A 202 3.18 -15.66 12.07
N GLY A 203 3.91 -16.66 12.56
CA GLY A 203 3.51 -18.06 12.69
C GLY A 203 3.78 -18.91 11.44
N GLY A 204 4.13 -18.30 10.31
CA GLY A 204 4.29 -18.99 9.03
C GLY A 204 2.99 -19.06 8.19
N PRO A 205 3.01 -19.76 7.05
CA PRO A 205 1.85 -19.87 6.18
C PRO A 205 0.74 -20.71 6.88
N PRO A 206 -0.54 -20.34 6.74
CA PRO A 206 -1.62 -21.17 7.28
C PRO A 206 -1.67 -22.51 6.54
N VAL A 207 -1.58 -23.61 7.28
CA VAL A 207 -1.66 -24.97 6.74
C VAL A 207 -3.12 -25.44 6.74
N TRP A 208 -3.60 -25.93 5.59
CA TRP A 208 -4.97 -26.42 5.41
C TRP A 208 -4.95 -27.90 5.01
N GLU A 209 -5.82 -28.73 5.59
CA GLU A 209 -5.96 -30.15 5.22
C GLU A 209 -6.62 -30.34 3.84
N GLN A 210 -7.48 -29.41 3.44
CA GLN A 210 -8.13 -29.39 2.14
C GLN A 210 -7.79 -28.08 1.46
N GLU A 211 -7.49 -28.15 0.16
CA GLU A 211 -7.33 -26.96 -0.65
C GLU A 211 -8.60 -26.11 -0.48
N PRO A 212 -8.50 -24.91 0.12
CA PRO A 212 -9.67 -24.08 0.32
C PRO A 212 -10.27 -23.87 -1.06
N THR A 213 -11.52 -24.32 -1.26
CA THR A 213 -12.24 -24.19 -2.54
C THR A 213 -11.99 -22.79 -3.00
N ALA A 214 -11.21 -22.64 -4.09
CA ALA A 214 -10.59 -21.37 -4.47
C ALA A 214 -11.64 -20.31 -4.24
N ARG A 215 -11.46 -19.47 -3.19
CA ARG A 215 -12.42 -18.41 -2.90
C ARG A 215 -12.43 -17.64 -4.21
N SER A 216 -13.50 -17.80 -4.98
CA SER A 216 -13.68 -16.99 -6.18
C SER A 216 -13.63 -15.60 -5.61
N ARG A 217 -12.54 -14.87 -5.90
CA ARG A 217 -12.44 -13.47 -5.51
C ARG A 217 -13.66 -12.85 -6.17
N THR A 218 -14.71 -12.64 -5.40
CA THR A 218 -15.94 -12.09 -5.93
C THR A 218 -15.57 -10.67 -6.34
N GLY A 219 -16.17 -10.13 -7.40
CA GLY A 219 -15.84 -8.76 -7.84
C GLY A 219 -15.98 -7.70 -6.73
N LEU A 220 -16.67 -8.04 -5.65
CA LEU A 220 -16.85 -7.24 -4.44
C LEU A 220 -15.67 -7.30 -3.46
N ASP A 221 -14.82 -8.33 -3.50
CA ASP A 221 -13.61 -8.41 -2.65
C ASP A 221 -12.64 -7.25 -2.94
N VAL A 222 -12.69 -6.70 -4.15
CA VAL A 222 -11.95 -5.49 -4.55
C VAL A 222 -12.33 -4.27 -3.69
N LEU A 223 -13.56 -4.23 -3.15
CA LEU A 223 -14.01 -3.15 -2.27
C LEU A 223 -13.40 -3.20 -0.87
N ALA A 224 -12.78 -4.32 -0.47
CA ALA A 224 -12.15 -4.50 0.82
C ALA A 224 -10.63 -4.26 0.80
N VAL A 225 -10.01 -4.18 -0.38
CA VAL A 225 -8.56 -4.01 -0.53
C VAL A 225 -8.19 -2.53 -0.42
N TRP A 226 -7.23 -2.21 0.44
CA TRP A 226 -6.65 -0.86 0.49
C TRP A 226 -5.62 -0.69 -0.64
N PRO A 227 -5.58 0.45 -1.38
CA PRO A 227 -6.38 1.68 -1.22
C PRO A 227 -7.68 1.71 -2.07
N LEU A 228 -7.99 0.63 -2.81
CA LEU A 228 -9.14 0.56 -3.72
C LEU A 228 -10.48 0.86 -3.04
N SER A 229 -10.67 0.39 -1.81
CA SER A 229 -11.86 0.63 -0.99
C SER A 229 -12.21 2.12 -0.87
N VAL A 230 -11.21 2.98 -0.66
CA VAL A 230 -11.37 4.44 -0.53
C VAL A 230 -11.78 5.07 -1.86
N ILE A 231 -11.16 4.63 -2.95
CA ILE A 231 -11.47 5.11 -4.31
C ILE A 231 -12.93 4.78 -4.66
N PHE A 232 -13.38 3.54 -4.41
CA PHE A 232 -14.75 3.14 -4.68
C PHE A 232 -15.77 3.85 -3.79
N LEU A 233 -15.44 4.11 -2.53
CA LEU A 233 -16.30 4.90 -1.64
C LEU A 233 -16.49 6.33 -2.18
N GLN A 234 -15.42 6.95 -2.67
CA GLN A 234 -15.48 8.28 -3.30
C GLN A 234 -16.31 8.26 -4.59
N LEU A 235 -16.12 7.26 -5.46
CA LEU A 235 -16.91 7.09 -6.68
C LEU A 235 -18.39 6.81 -6.37
N GLY A 236 -18.69 6.03 -5.34
CA GLY A 236 -20.05 5.79 -4.86
C GLY A 236 -20.72 7.07 -4.36
N ALA A 237 -20.00 7.89 -3.60
CA ALA A 237 -20.50 9.20 -3.16
C ALA A 237 -20.77 10.14 -4.35
N LEU A 238 -19.86 10.20 -5.33
CA LEU A 238 -20.06 10.96 -6.57
C LEU A 238 -21.25 10.43 -7.38
N GLY A 239 -21.41 9.11 -7.47
CA GLY A 239 -22.55 8.46 -8.12
C GLY A 239 -23.88 8.81 -7.44
N LEU A 240 -23.91 8.83 -6.10
CA LEU A 240 -25.08 9.29 -5.34
C LEU A 240 -25.42 10.75 -5.66
N ILE A 241 -24.43 11.66 -5.62
CA ILE A 241 -24.63 13.07 -5.97
C ILE A 241 -25.16 13.20 -7.40
N PHE A 242 -24.60 12.44 -8.34
CA PHE A 242 -25.06 12.42 -9.73
C PHE A 242 -26.51 11.95 -9.84
N CYS A 243 -26.87 10.85 -9.17
CA CYS A 243 -28.25 10.37 -9.11
C CYS A 243 -29.19 11.43 -8.53
N TYR A 244 -28.84 12.09 -7.42
CA TYR A 244 -29.63 13.17 -6.84
C TYR A 244 -29.74 14.40 -7.77
N SER A 245 -28.68 14.72 -8.53
CA SER A 245 -28.72 15.80 -9.53
C SER A 245 -29.65 15.51 -10.70
N ARG A 246 -29.90 14.22 -10.98
CA ARG A 246 -30.75 13.73 -12.07
C ARG A 246 -32.11 13.25 -11.60
N LEU A 247 -32.38 13.24 -10.29
CA LEU A 247 -33.71 12.97 -9.80
C LEU A 247 -34.63 14.05 -10.36
N PRO A 248 -35.66 13.69 -11.14
CA PRO A 248 -36.63 14.66 -11.59
C PRO A 248 -37.22 15.30 -10.34
N ILE A 249 -37.21 16.64 -10.28
CA ILE A 249 -37.88 17.38 -9.22
C ILE A 249 -39.35 16.94 -9.27
N PHE A 250 -39.74 15.98 -8.42
CA PHE A 250 -41.12 15.55 -8.29
C PHE A 250 -41.89 16.67 -7.58
N GLY A 251 -42.24 17.69 -8.35
CA GLY A 251 -43.18 18.72 -7.97
C GLY A 251 -44.20 18.85 -9.10
N ARG A 252 -45.49 18.80 -8.76
CA ARG A 252 -46.54 19.21 -9.72
C ARG A 252 -46.17 20.61 -10.23
N PRO A 253 -46.06 20.83 -11.55
CA PRO A 253 -45.82 22.16 -12.08
C PRO A 253 -46.90 23.10 -11.53
N ARG A 254 -46.48 24.05 -10.69
CA ARG A 254 -47.39 25.11 -10.23
C ARG A 254 -47.67 26.00 -11.44
N PRO A 255 -48.91 26.14 -11.90
CA PRO A 255 -49.21 27.09 -12.97
C PRO A 255 -48.80 28.47 -12.47
N LEU A 256 -47.91 29.14 -13.21
CA LEU A 256 -47.60 30.54 -12.99
C LEU A 256 -48.92 31.32 -13.09
N ALA A 257 -49.21 32.16 -12.10
CA ALA A 257 -50.40 33.00 -12.12
C ALA A 257 -50.39 33.84 -13.40
N ALA A 258 -51.45 33.71 -14.22
CA ALA A 258 -51.58 34.48 -15.45
C ALA A 258 -51.48 35.99 -15.13
N ALA A 259 -50.71 36.72 -15.93
CA ALA A 259 -50.54 38.16 -15.78
C ALA A 259 -51.91 38.85 -15.77
N GLY A 260 -52.22 39.56 -14.69
CA GLY A 260 -53.51 40.20 -14.48
C GLY A 260 -53.79 41.27 -15.54
N LEU A 261 -55.03 41.29 -16.05
CA LEU A 261 -55.59 42.25 -17.01
C LEU A 261 -55.57 43.73 -16.55
N ALA A 262 -55.04 44.02 -15.36
CA ALA A 262 -54.97 45.35 -14.75
C ALA A 262 -53.55 45.94 -14.76
N ASP A 263 -52.72 45.56 -15.74
CA ASP A 263 -51.40 46.17 -15.91
C ASP A 263 -51.54 47.57 -16.54
N PHE A 264 -51.76 48.58 -15.70
CA PHE A 264 -51.93 49.99 -16.07
C PHE A 264 -50.83 50.51 -17.01
N GLY A 265 -49.62 49.95 -16.95
CA GLY A 265 -48.51 50.32 -17.82
C GLY A 265 -48.82 50.12 -19.31
N ARG A 266 -49.57 49.08 -19.68
CA ARG A 266 -49.95 48.82 -21.08
C ARG A 266 -50.94 49.84 -21.62
N HIS A 267 -51.84 50.35 -20.78
CA HIS A 267 -52.78 51.41 -21.18
C HIS A 267 -52.07 52.74 -21.43
N ILE A 268 -51.10 53.08 -20.59
CA ILE A 268 -50.27 54.29 -20.79
C ILE A 268 -49.47 54.17 -22.10
N ALA A 269 -48.86 53.00 -22.35
CA ALA A 269 -48.12 52.76 -23.58
C ALA A 269 -49.01 52.87 -24.84
N ALA A 270 -50.24 52.34 -24.79
CA ALA A 270 -51.18 52.44 -25.90
C ALA A 270 -51.63 53.89 -26.16
N LEU A 271 -51.90 54.67 -25.11
CA LEU A 271 -52.26 56.08 -25.25
C LEU A 271 -51.11 56.92 -25.83
N ALA A 272 -49.89 56.68 -25.36
CA ALA A 272 -48.69 57.36 -25.89
C ALA A 272 -48.50 57.05 -27.38
N SER A 273 -48.66 55.79 -27.78
CA SER A 273 -48.56 55.39 -29.19
C SER A 273 -49.65 56.03 -30.07
N LEU A 274 -50.87 56.20 -29.53
CA LEU A 274 -51.96 56.86 -30.24
C LEU A 274 -51.70 58.36 -30.45
N LEU A 275 -51.16 59.05 -29.43
CA LEU A 275 -50.76 60.46 -29.54
C LEU A 275 -49.56 60.66 -30.49
N GLU A 276 -48.63 59.71 -30.54
CA GLU A 276 -47.50 59.76 -31.47
C GLU A 276 -47.97 59.62 -32.93
N ARG A 277 -48.95 58.73 -33.16
CA ARG A 277 -49.45 58.42 -34.52
C ARG A 277 -50.25 59.56 -35.14
N THR A 278 -50.92 60.40 -34.35
CA THR A 278 -51.67 61.57 -34.88
C THR A 278 -50.75 62.72 -35.28
N ARG A 279 -49.48 62.74 -34.85
CA ARG A 279 -48.45 63.77 -35.12
C ARG A 279 -48.87 65.23 -34.80
N ASP A 280 -50.00 65.44 -34.13
CA ASP A 280 -50.47 66.76 -33.71
C ASP A 280 -49.84 67.15 -32.37
N ARG A 281 -48.65 67.77 -32.46
CA ARG A 281 -47.90 68.24 -31.29
C ARG A 281 -48.66 69.28 -30.47
N LYS A 282 -49.50 70.12 -31.09
CA LYS A 282 -50.25 71.15 -30.36
C LYS A 282 -51.33 70.51 -29.50
N TYR A 283 -52.06 69.54 -30.05
CA TYR A 283 -53.08 68.80 -29.30
C TYR A 283 -52.46 67.97 -28.15
N ALA A 284 -51.37 67.26 -28.41
CA ALA A 284 -50.69 66.47 -27.39
C ALA A 284 -50.15 67.37 -26.24
N ALA A 285 -49.54 68.50 -26.57
CA ALA A 285 -49.07 69.46 -25.57
C ALA A 285 -50.23 70.07 -24.76
N GLN A 286 -51.36 70.40 -25.41
CA GLN A 286 -52.56 70.87 -24.71
C GLN A 286 -53.14 69.81 -23.75
N ARG A 287 -53.18 68.54 -24.16
CA ARG A 287 -53.65 67.45 -23.29
C ARG A 287 -52.76 67.23 -22.08
N VAL A 288 -51.42 67.28 -22.26
CA VAL A 288 -50.47 67.19 -21.15
C VAL A 288 -50.61 68.39 -20.21
N ALA A 289 -50.72 69.61 -20.75
CA ALA A 289 -50.93 70.81 -19.94
C ALA A 289 -52.26 70.78 -19.17
N HIS A 290 -53.34 70.32 -19.81
CA HIS A 290 -54.64 70.12 -19.17
C HIS A 290 -54.56 69.10 -18.04
N TYR A 291 -53.91 67.94 -18.26
CA TYR A 291 -53.69 66.95 -17.22
C TYR A 291 -52.89 67.53 -16.04
N GLN A 292 -51.80 68.26 -16.31
CA GLN A 292 -51.00 68.91 -15.27
C GLN A 292 -51.79 69.98 -14.49
N GLN A 293 -52.70 70.71 -15.14
CA GLN A 293 -53.58 71.68 -14.48
C GLN A 293 -54.65 71.02 -13.61
N VAL A 294 -55.23 69.90 -14.07
CA VAL A 294 -56.21 69.12 -13.29
C VAL A 294 -55.54 68.49 -12.08
N VAL A 295 -54.37 67.85 -12.26
CA VAL A 295 -53.61 67.23 -11.17
C VAL A 295 -53.07 68.27 -10.18
N ARG A 296 -52.61 69.45 -10.64
CA ARG A 296 -52.19 70.53 -9.72
C ARG A 296 -53.34 71.21 -8.98
N ARG A 297 -54.59 71.07 -9.44
CA ARG A 297 -55.78 71.67 -8.78
C ARG A 297 -56.37 70.81 -7.66
N GLU A 298 -55.82 69.63 -7.37
CA GLU A 298 -56.13 68.86 -6.15
C GLU A 298 -55.00 68.94 -5.09
N PRO A 299 -54.85 70.04 -4.34
CA PRO A 299 -54.13 70.01 -3.07
C PRO A 299 -55.10 69.66 -1.93
N GLY A 300 -55.40 68.36 -1.81
CA GLY A 300 -56.40 67.83 -0.88
C GLY A 300 -55.84 66.85 0.16
N ARG A 301 -55.04 67.36 1.09
CA ARG A 301 -55.09 67.05 2.54
C ARG A 301 -55.63 65.65 2.93
N TYR A 302 -54.75 64.69 3.20
CA TYR A 302 -55.01 63.65 4.20
C TYR A 302 -53.73 63.37 5.01
N THR A 303 -53.65 64.04 6.15
CA THR A 303 -52.77 63.72 7.27
C THR A 303 -53.20 62.40 7.91
N ALA A 304 -52.23 61.52 8.15
CA ALA A 304 -52.39 60.29 8.91
C ALA A 304 -52.89 60.55 10.34
N ARG A 305 -53.87 59.75 10.79
CA ARG A 305 -54.11 59.49 12.22
C ARG A 305 -54.95 58.24 12.43
N GLY A 306 -54.47 57.35 13.32
CA GLY A 306 -55.25 56.28 13.95
C GLY A 306 -55.03 54.92 13.30
N GLY A 307 -54.50 53.89 13.97
CA GLY A 307 -54.32 53.79 15.42
C GLY A 307 -53.50 52.58 15.83
N ARG A 308 -53.22 52.55 17.13
CA ARG A 308 -53.50 51.35 17.90
C ARG A 308 -55.01 51.13 17.93
#